data_AF-A0AAE0WQB1-F1
#
_entry.id   AF-A0AAE0WQB1-F1
#
_cell.length_a   1.000
_cell.length_b   1.000
_cell.length_c   1.000
_cell.angle_alpha   90.00
_cell.angle_beta   90.00
_cell.angle_gamma   90.00
#
_symmetry.space_group_name_H-M   'P 1'
#
loop_
_entity.id
_entity.type
_entity.pdbx_description
1 polymer ?
#
loop_
_entity_poly.entity_id
_entity_poly.type
_entity_poly.pdbx_seq_one_letter_code
_entity_poly.pdbx_strand_id
1 'polypeptide(L)'
;MDPQACPLPQVAQALEPYIKSRHEVTRIRNELHGHLHKHAQQDGTPLTAMNLTSPRDALPQKEIPTTISGVRRAYLKALQAYTAAQGRYDSLKADLDALNDTSKSSTQLGHSPSAVNETLIPLLRQREKRRRLEVIEQTYSAVIASGGDVMTTHLDDIIKNHAGEVPTPPIQNPPSFGEKPDVASRILQLKKDVLSTKHAINRVSASQPDHVSNRSTTGNNSDVAGLQEALNVLTSWMETQLATIGDAEADAQHYQSIPNDHEQSSTVSIEDISTRYDDYITARTKLLHTISKPSTPAHEPTSWSTPSNAGDATKQDNNKSAAEILLPLLPALTGLKTQEQSLLHQSSHLRKLLLASEAQTQQLIMRLSEESHLVRPGAVRGKDWAEAAAQADSDTASYVQGRVGEGERRAIEAEEMLERVRGMPELVGQVVEVMGRKTLN
;
A
#
# COMPACT_ATOMS: atom_id res chain seq x y z
N MET A 1 -57.48 -27.68 -27.62
CA MET A 1 -56.87 -26.76 -28.61
C MET A 1 -55.89 -27.60 -29.39
N ASP A 2 -56.35 -28.15 -30.50
CA ASP A 2 -55.57 -29.07 -31.33
C ASP A 2 -54.43 -28.30 -32.00
N PRO A 3 -53.16 -28.71 -31.83
CA PRO A 3 -52.04 -28.00 -32.42
C PRO A 3 -52.06 -28.20 -33.93
N GLN A 4 -52.25 -27.09 -34.65
CA GLN A 4 -52.13 -26.98 -36.09
C GLN A 4 -50.89 -27.71 -36.60
N ALA A 5 -51.09 -28.53 -37.64
CA ALA A 5 -50.07 -29.27 -38.35
C ALA A 5 -48.89 -28.35 -38.74
N CYS A 6 -47.72 -28.62 -38.18
CA CYS A 6 -46.49 -27.96 -38.58
C CYS A 6 -46.16 -28.35 -40.03
N PRO A 7 -45.77 -27.40 -40.90
CA PRO A 7 -45.55 -27.65 -42.34
C PRO A 7 -44.35 -28.57 -42.66
N LEU A 8 -43.58 -29.02 -41.65
CA LEU A 8 -42.40 -29.87 -41.79
C LEU A 8 -42.34 -30.92 -40.66
N PRO A 9 -42.85 -32.16 -40.87
CA PRO A 9 -42.95 -33.17 -39.81
C PRO A 9 -41.60 -33.68 -39.30
N GLN A 10 -40.55 -33.68 -40.14
CA GLN A 10 -39.19 -34.05 -39.73
C GLN A 10 -38.59 -33.08 -38.70
N VAL A 11 -38.87 -31.79 -38.83
CA VAL A 11 -38.41 -30.77 -37.88
C VAL A 11 -39.20 -30.88 -36.58
N ALA A 12 -40.50 -31.16 -36.66
CA ALA A 12 -41.32 -31.40 -35.47
C ALA A 12 -40.82 -32.62 -34.67
N GLN A 13 -40.46 -33.72 -35.34
CA GLN A 13 -39.90 -34.91 -34.69
C GLN A 13 -38.51 -34.66 -34.07
N ALA A 14 -37.66 -33.86 -34.72
CA ALA A 14 -36.37 -33.48 -34.17
C ALA A 14 -36.48 -32.55 -32.95
N LEU A 15 -37.52 -31.71 -32.90
CA LEU A 15 -37.77 -30.78 -31.80
C LEU A 15 -38.66 -31.36 -30.70
N GLU A 16 -39.33 -32.49 -30.94
CA GLU A 16 -40.18 -33.20 -29.97
C GLU A 16 -39.55 -33.36 -28.56
N PRO A 17 -38.27 -33.77 -28.41
CA PRO A 17 -37.66 -33.88 -27.08
C PRO A 17 -37.42 -32.52 -26.38
N TYR A 18 -37.38 -31.42 -27.16
CA TYR A 18 -37.14 -30.05 -26.68
C TYR A 18 -38.42 -29.23 -26.52
N ILE A 19 -39.53 -29.65 -27.13
CA ILE A 19 -40.84 -29.03 -26.99
C ILE A 19 -41.51 -29.58 -25.73
N LYS A 20 -41.33 -28.85 -24.63
CA LYS A 20 -41.97 -29.18 -23.35
C LYS A 20 -43.35 -28.53 -23.23
N SER A 21 -44.25 -29.17 -22.50
CA SER A 21 -45.56 -28.57 -22.20
C SER A 21 -45.37 -27.27 -21.42
N ARG A 22 -46.28 -26.30 -21.60
CA ARG A 22 -46.20 -25.00 -20.91
C ARG A 22 -46.08 -25.16 -19.38
N HIS A 23 -46.75 -26.17 -18.83
CA HIS A 23 -46.71 -26.51 -17.41
C HIS A 23 -45.36 -27.10 -16.95
N GLU A 24 -44.73 -27.92 -17.78
CA GLU A 24 -43.40 -28.47 -17.50
C GLU A 24 -42.35 -27.34 -17.55
N VAL A 25 -42.46 -26.43 -18.53
CA VAL A 25 -41.57 -25.25 -18.63
C VAL A 25 -41.72 -24.34 -17.41
N THR A 26 -42.95 -24.06 -16.95
CA THR A 26 -43.14 -23.24 -15.74
C THR A 26 -42.64 -23.94 -14.48
N ARG A 27 -42.82 -25.27 -14.38
CA ARG A 27 -42.26 -26.06 -13.28
C ARG A 27 -40.74 -26.00 -13.25
N ILE A 28 -40.08 -26.27 -14.39
CA ILE A 28 -38.62 -26.20 -14.53
C ILE A 28 -38.11 -24.79 -14.19
N ARG A 29 -38.78 -23.74 -14.69
CA ARG A 29 -38.42 -22.35 -14.40
C ARG A 29 -38.51 -22.05 -12.90
N ASN A 30 -39.56 -22.49 -12.23
CA ASN A 30 -39.74 -22.28 -10.79
C ASN A 30 -38.70 -23.06 -9.97
N GLU A 31 -38.37 -24.28 -10.38
CA GLU A 31 -37.36 -25.12 -9.73
C GLU A 31 -35.95 -24.52 -9.89
N LEU A 32 -35.59 -24.08 -11.10
CA LEU A 32 -34.35 -23.36 -11.35
C LEU A 32 -34.30 -22.03 -10.59
N HIS A 33 -35.41 -21.29 -10.55
CA HIS A 33 -35.50 -20.05 -9.79
C HIS A 33 -35.28 -20.30 -8.30
N GLY A 34 -35.89 -21.35 -7.73
CA GLY A 34 -35.66 -21.77 -6.35
C GLY A 34 -34.21 -22.21 -6.07
N HIS A 35 -33.58 -22.92 -7.01
CA HIS A 35 -32.18 -23.34 -6.88
C HIS A 35 -31.21 -22.15 -6.98
N LEU A 36 -31.45 -21.23 -7.92
CA LEU A 36 -30.68 -20.00 -8.05
C LEU A 36 -30.87 -19.10 -6.83
N HIS A 37 -32.08 -18.97 -6.32
CA HIS A 37 -32.36 -18.21 -5.10
C HIS A 37 -31.56 -18.75 -3.91
N LYS A 38 -31.54 -20.07 -3.69
CA LYS A 38 -30.76 -20.72 -2.63
C LYS A 38 -29.24 -20.56 -2.77
N HIS A 39 -28.72 -20.48 -3.98
CA HIS A 39 -27.27 -20.49 -4.22
C HIS A 39 -26.67 -19.11 -4.57
N ALA A 40 -27.48 -18.15 -5.03
CA ALA A 40 -27.04 -16.83 -5.49
C ALA A 40 -27.44 -15.69 -4.54
N GLN A 41 -28.45 -15.84 -3.68
CA GLN A 41 -28.64 -14.90 -2.57
C GLN A 41 -27.65 -15.21 -1.45
N GLN A 42 -26.44 -14.70 -1.59
CA GLN A 42 -25.67 -14.28 -0.43
C GLN A 42 -25.90 -12.76 -0.35
N ASP A 43 -26.45 -12.32 0.78
CA ASP A 43 -26.51 -10.92 1.20
C ASP A 43 -27.50 -10.01 0.47
N GLY A 44 -28.80 -10.33 0.56
CA GLY A 44 -29.88 -9.34 0.40
C GLY A 44 -30.06 -8.69 -0.98
N THR A 45 -29.31 -9.10 -2.00
CA THR A 45 -29.42 -8.55 -3.35
C THR A 45 -30.51 -9.24 -4.17
N PRO A 46 -31.35 -8.50 -4.92
CA PRO A 46 -32.34 -9.10 -5.80
C PRO A 46 -31.67 -9.82 -6.97
N LEU A 47 -32.23 -10.97 -7.37
CA LEU A 47 -31.77 -11.72 -8.55
C LEU A 47 -32.14 -10.95 -9.83
N THR A 48 -31.28 -10.03 -10.25
CA THR A 48 -31.39 -9.34 -11.54
C THR A 48 -30.52 -10.07 -12.57
N ALA A 49 -30.92 -10.09 -13.85
CA ALA A 49 -30.15 -10.72 -14.93
C ALA A 49 -28.69 -10.25 -15.00
N MET A 50 -28.41 -9.00 -14.62
CA MET A 50 -27.05 -8.45 -14.51
C MET A 50 -26.17 -9.13 -13.44
N ASN A 51 -26.75 -9.63 -12.34
CA ASN A 51 -26.00 -10.32 -11.28
C ASN A 51 -25.58 -11.74 -11.70
N LEU A 52 -26.23 -12.32 -12.72
CA LEU A 52 -25.90 -13.64 -13.26
C LEU A 52 -24.87 -13.57 -14.40
N THR A 53 -24.73 -12.41 -15.05
CA THR A 53 -23.79 -12.20 -16.17
C THR A 53 -22.44 -11.62 -15.75
N SER A 54 -22.26 -11.25 -14.48
CA SER A 54 -20.97 -10.76 -14.01
C SER A 54 -19.93 -11.90 -14.03
N PRO A 55 -18.79 -11.73 -14.73
CA PRO A 55 -17.74 -12.73 -14.76
C PRO A 55 -17.24 -12.99 -13.34
N ARG A 56 -17.10 -14.28 -13.04
CA ARG A 56 -16.89 -14.88 -11.74
C ARG A 56 -15.47 -14.64 -11.20
N ASP A 57 -14.91 -13.45 -11.37
CA ASP A 57 -13.51 -13.14 -11.02
C ASP A 57 -13.33 -12.50 -9.64
N ALA A 58 -14.42 -12.19 -8.93
CA ALA A 58 -14.32 -11.52 -7.63
C ALA A 58 -15.30 -12.03 -6.56
N LEU A 59 -15.65 -13.32 -6.58
CA LEU A 59 -16.33 -13.91 -5.43
C LEU A 59 -15.30 -14.50 -4.45
N PRO A 60 -15.41 -14.25 -3.14
CA PRO A 60 -14.63 -14.96 -2.15
C PRO A 60 -14.86 -16.46 -2.34
N GLN A 61 -13.77 -17.21 -2.44
CA GLN A 61 -13.75 -18.67 -2.60
C GLN A 61 -14.77 -19.33 -1.68
N LYS A 62 -15.91 -19.71 -2.26
CA LYS A 62 -17.06 -20.26 -1.52
C LYS A 62 -16.61 -21.51 -0.79
N GLU A 63 -16.73 -21.50 0.53
CA GLU A 63 -16.43 -22.66 1.38
C GLU A 63 -17.23 -23.86 0.87
N ILE A 64 -16.51 -24.95 0.59
CA ILE A 64 -17.12 -26.19 0.10
C ILE A 64 -18.14 -26.65 1.15
N PRO A 65 -19.43 -26.83 0.79
CA PRO A 65 -20.46 -27.24 1.72
C PRO A 65 -20.00 -28.48 2.50
N THR A 66 -20.04 -28.41 3.83
CA THR A 66 -19.57 -29.47 4.74
C THR A 66 -20.35 -30.78 4.60
N THR A 67 -21.47 -30.77 3.86
CA THR A 67 -22.32 -31.92 3.54
C THR A 67 -21.72 -32.86 2.50
N ILE A 68 -20.74 -32.41 1.72
CA ILE A 68 -20.07 -33.25 0.72
C ILE A 68 -18.79 -33.81 1.36
N SER A 69 -18.82 -35.07 1.76
CA SER A 69 -17.68 -35.78 2.38
C SER A 69 -16.99 -36.73 1.39
N GLY A 70 -15.71 -37.05 1.65
CA GLY A 70 -14.94 -38.04 0.89
C GLY A 70 -14.28 -37.54 -0.40
N VAL A 71 -14.11 -38.44 -1.39
CA VAL A 71 -13.37 -38.22 -2.65
C VAL A 71 -13.92 -37.03 -3.44
N ARG A 72 -15.24 -36.82 -3.43
CA ARG A 72 -15.89 -35.69 -4.09
C ARG A 72 -15.46 -34.35 -3.50
N ARG A 73 -15.24 -34.28 -2.18
CA ARG A 73 -14.71 -33.08 -1.51
C ARG A 73 -13.25 -32.83 -1.90
N ALA A 74 -12.45 -33.89 -1.96
CA ALA A 74 -11.05 -33.81 -2.39
C ALA A 74 -10.95 -33.34 -3.85
N TYR A 75 -11.81 -33.85 -4.74
CA TYR A 75 -11.89 -33.41 -6.13
C TYR A 75 -12.27 -31.93 -6.25
N LEU A 76 -13.27 -31.46 -5.49
CA LEU A 76 -13.65 -30.05 -5.48
C LEU A 76 -12.54 -29.14 -4.93
N LYS A 77 -11.82 -29.57 -3.88
CA LYS A 77 -10.63 -28.87 -3.38
C LYS A 77 -9.52 -28.81 -4.42
N ALA A 78 -9.27 -29.91 -5.13
CA ALA A 78 -8.25 -29.97 -6.18
C ALA A 78 -8.62 -29.05 -7.34
N LEU A 79 -9.89 -29.01 -7.74
CA LEU A 79 -10.38 -28.14 -8.81
C LEU A 79 -10.27 -26.66 -8.41
N GLN A 80 -10.61 -26.32 -7.17
CA GLN A 80 -10.43 -24.96 -6.62
C GLN A 80 -8.96 -24.55 -6.56
N ALA A 81 -8.07 -25.46 -6.14
CA ALA A 81 -6.64 -25.22 -6.13
C ALA A 81 -6.09 -25.03 -7.55
N TYR A 82 -6.57 -25.82 -8.52
CA TYR A 82 -6.21 -25.70 -9.93
C TYR A 82 -6.63 -24.35 -10.51
N THR A 83 -7.88 -23.91 -10.30
CA THR A 83 -8.33 -22.61 -10.81
C THR A 83 -7.59 -21.44 -10.15
N ALA A 84 -7.28 -21.55 -8.85
CA ALA A 84 -6.47 -20.55 -8.16
C ALA A 84 -5.02 -20.51 -8.69
N ALA A 85 -4.42 -21.67 -8.97
CA ALA A 85 -3.08 -21.76 -9.55
C ALA A 85 -3.06 -21.20 -10.99
N GLN A 86 -4.09 -21.50 -11.78
CA GLN A 86 -4.24 -20.97 -13.13
C GLN A 86 -4.39 -19.45 -13.12
N GLY A 87 -5.22 -18.88 -12.24
CA GLY A 87 -5.35 -17.44 -12.11
C GLY A 87 -4.03 -16.75 -11.72
N ARG A 88 -3.24 -17.36 -10.81
CA ARG A 88 -1.90 -16.87 -10.47
C ARG A 88 -0.92 -16.96 -11.65
N TYR A 89 -0.99 -18.02 -12.42
CA TYR A 89 -0.15 -18.19 -13.61
C TYR A 89 -0.49 -17.13 -14.66
N ASP A 90 -1.78 -16.91 -14.91
CA ASP A 90 -2.24 -15.91 -15.88
C ASP A 90 -1.89 -14.48 -15.41
N SER A 91 -1.98 -14.19 -14.11
CA SER A 91 -1.53 -12.89 -13.56
C SER A 91 -0.02 -12.71 -13.69
N LEU A 92 0.78 -13.72 -13.33
CA LEU A 92 2.24 -13.69 -13.49
C LEU A 92 2.64 -13.54 -14.96
N LYS A 93 1.90 -14.18 -15.87
CA LYS A 93 2.13 -14.06 -17.31
C LYS A 93 1.81 -12.66 -17.79
N ALA A 94 0.69 -12.07 -17.36
CA ALA A 94 0.35 -10.69 -17.67
C ALA A 94 1.40 -9.69 -17.12
N ASP A 95 1.91 -9.93 -15.91
CA ASP A 95 2.99 -9.12 -15.33
C ASP A 95 4.28 -9.23 -16.16
N LEU A 96 4.66 -10.45 -16.58
CA LEU A 96 5.83 -10.66 -17.43
C LEU A 96 5.68 -10.00 -18.80
N ASP A 97 4.50 -10.07 -19.41
CA ASP A 97 4.21 -9.42 -20.68
C ASP A 97 4.29 -7.88 -20.53
N ALA A 98 3.78 -7.32 -19.42
CA ALA A 98 3.90 -5.90 -19.11
C ALA A 98 5.35 -5.44 -18.88
N LEU A 99 6.18 -6.26 -18.22
CA LEU A 99 7.61 -5.99 -18.05
C LEU A 99 8.37 -6.07 -19.38
N ASN A 100 7.98 -6.99 -20.27
CA ASN A 100 8.60 -7.13 -21.58
C ASN A 100 8.25 -5.94 -22.50
N ASP A 101 7.00 -5.47 -22.46
CA ASP A 101 6.58 -4.34 -23.29
C ASP A 101 7.10 -2.98 -22.79
N THR A 102 7.26 -2.81 -21.47
CA THR A 102 7.99 -1.66 -20.90
C THR A 102 9.48 -1.67 -21.26
N SER A 103 10.11 -2.86 -21.35
CA SER A 103 11.50 -2.98 -21.80
C SER A 103 11.71 -2.61 -23.28
N LYS A 104 10.73 -2.88 -24.15
CA LYS A 104 10.79 -2.52 -25.58
C LYS A 104 10.63 -1.02 -25.81
N SER A 105 9.79 -0.34 -25.01
CA SER A 105 9.57 1.12 -25.09
C SER A 105 10.77 1.95 -24.59
N SER A 106 11.61 1.39 -23.72
CA SER A 106 12.80 2.07 -23.16
C SER A 106 14.07 1.99 -24.03
N THR A 107 14.01 1.39 -25.22
CA THR A 107 15.20 1.13 -26.07
C THR A 107 15.63 2.32 -26.93
N GLN A 108 15.73 3.52 -26.33
CA GLN A 108 16.40 4.67 -26.97
C GLN A 108 17.59 5.24 -26.20
N LEU A 109 18.00 4.64 -25.08
CA LEU A 109 19.28 4.96 -24.44
C LEU A 109 20.16 3.71 -24.42
N GLY A 110 21.15 3.69 -25.32
CA GLY A 110 22.05 2.58 -25.58
C GLY A 110 23.02 2.28 -24.43
N HIS A 111 22.52 1.69 -23.34
CA HIS A 111 23.36 1.08 -22.32
C HIS A 111 23.09 -0.42 -22.26
N SER A 112 24.09 -1.18 -22.71
CA SER A 112 24.13 -2.64 -22.60
C SER A 112 23.88 -3.06 -21.15
N PRO A 113 23.03 -4.06 -20.88
CA PRO A 113 22.78 -4.58 -19.53
C PRO A 113 24.05 -5.12 -18.85
N SER A 114 25.14 -5.36 -19.60
CA SER A 114 26.45 -5.71 -19.03
C SER A 114 27.09 -4.53 -18.29
N ALA A 115 26.98 -3.31 -18.82
CA ALA A 115 27.60 -2.12 -18.23
C ALA A 115 26.92 -1.70 -16.91
N VAL A 116 25.61 -1.91 -16.79
CA VAL A 116 24.86 -1.68 -15.55
C VAL A 116 25.26 -2.70 -14.48
N ASN A 117 25.42 -3.97 -14.83
CA ASN A 117 25.82 -5.00 -13.87
C ASN A 117 27.28 -4.84 -13.41
N GLU A 118 28.18 -4.43 -14.30
CA GLU A 118 29.60 -4.22 -13.99
C GLU A 118 29.83 -3.00 -13.07
N THR A 119 28.96 -1.99 -13.12
CA THR A 119 29.10 -0.76 -12.31
C THR A 119 28.21 -0.76 -11.07
N LEU A 120 26.98 -1.25 -11.15
CA LEU A 120 26.01 -1.21 -10.05
C LEU A 120 26.36 -2.20 -8.93
N ILE A 121 26.80 -3.41 -9.26
CA ILE A 121 27.12 -4.45 -8.27
C ILE A 121 28.27 -4.05 -7.34
N PRO A 122 29.44 -3.56 -7.84
CA PRO A 122 30.49 -3.09 -6.94
C PRO A 122 30.06 -1.87 -6.12
N LEU A 123 29.21 -0.99 -6.66
CA LEU A 123 28.66 0.15 -5.91
C LEU A 123 27.74 -0.30 -4.77
N LEU A 124 26.87 -1.29 -5.00
CA LEU A 124 26.04 -1.88 -3.94
C LEU A 124 26.89 -2.51 -2.84
N ARG A 125 27.96 -3.24 -3.21
CA ARG A 125 28.91 -3.80 -2.23
C ARG A 125 29.64 -2.71 -1.43
N GLN A 126 30.02 -1.62 -2.09
CA GLN A 126 30.67 -0.47 -1.44
C GLN A 126 29.69 0.24 -0.49
N ARG A 127 28.42 0.39 -0.88
CA ARG A 127 27.36 0.95 -0.02
C ARG A 127 27.09 0.05 1.19
N GLU A 128 27.04 -1.26 1.00
CA GLU A 128 26.90 -2.21 2.11
C GLU A 128 28.10 -2.13 3.07
N LYS A 129 29.32 -2.05 2.54
CA LYS A 129 30.53 -1.84 3.34
C LYS A 129 30.48 -0.52 4.13
N ARG A 130 29.96 0.56 3.53
CA ARG A 130 29.78 1.85 4.19
C ARG A 130 28.76 1.77 5.33
N ARG A 131 27.58 1.16 5.11
CA ARG A 131 26.57 0.95 6.16
C ARG A 131 27.13 0.15 7.33
N ARG A 132 27.92 -0.90 7.05
CA ARG A 132 28.60 -1.69 8.10
C ARG A 132 29.59 -0.84 8.91
N LEU A 133 30.38 0.00 8.24
CA LEU A 133 31.32 0.90 8.92
C LEU A 133 30.60 1.95 9.76
N GLU A 134 29.48 2.48 9.28
CA GLU A 134 28.68 3.47 10.01
C GLU A 134 28.09 2.87 11.30
N VAL A 135 27.61 1.63 11.25
CA VAL A 135 27.17 0.91 12.47
C VAL A 135 28.33 0.69 13.44
N ILE A 136 29.52 0.36 12.93
CA ILE A 136 30.73 0.22 13.77
C ILE A 136 31.11 1.58 14.39
N GLU A 137 31.01 2.68 13.65
CA GLU A 137 31.30 4.03 14.12
C GLU A 137 30.27 4.49 15.18
N GLN A 138 28.98 4.22 14.96
CA GLN A 138 27.91 4.49 15.92
C GLN A 138 28.07 3.68 17.21
N THR A 139 28.40 2.38 17.10
CA THR A 139 28.65 1.55 18.28
C THR A 139 29.93 1.96 19.01
N TYR A 140 31.00 2.29 18.28
CA TYR A 140 32.25 2.78 18.87
C TYR A 140 32.07 4.13 19.58
N SER A 141 31.36 5.07 18.98
CA SER A 141 31.02 6.36 19.61
C SER A 141 30.10 6.19 20.82
N ALA A 142 29.14 5.26 20.79
CA ALA A 142 28.31 4.91 21.95
C ALA A 142 29.13 4.28 23.09
N VAL A 143 30.11 3.44 22.77
CA VAL A 143 31.04 2.84 23.75
C VAL A 143 31.98 3.90 24.35
N ILE A 144 32.47 4.85 23.55
CA ILE A 144 33.26 5.98 24.07
C ILE A 144 32.40 6.88 24.97
N ALA A 145 31.17 7.19 24.55
CA ALA A 145 30.24 8.02 25.33
C ALA A 145 29.86 7.36 26.67
N SER A 146 29.82 6.03 26.73
CA SER A 146 29.59 5.26 27.96
C SER A 146 30.87 4.99 28.77
N GLY A 147 32.06 5.36 28.27
CA GLY A 147 33.38 5.10 28.85
C GLY A 147 33.68 5.74 30.21
N GLY A 148 32.69 6.32 30.89
CA GLY A 148 32.79 6.77 32.28
C GLY A 148 32.42 5.71 33.33
N ASP A 149 31.68 4.65 32.96
CA ASP A 149 31.12 3.67 33.92
C ASP A 149 31.58 2.21 33.65
N VAL A 150 32.64 2.03 32.85
CA VAL A 150 33.04 0.73 32.27
C VAL A 150 34.37 0.24 32.85
N MET A 151 34.40 -0.01 34.15
CA MET A 151 35.47 -0.85 34.74
C MET A 151 34.96 -2.15 35.36
N THR A 152 33.65 -2.46 35.27
CA THR A 152 33.08 -3.63 35.94
C THR A 152 32.14 -4.51 35.10
N THR A 153 31.79 -4.13 33.87
CA THR A 153 30.87 -4.91 33.03
C THR A 153 31.53 -5.34 31.71
N HIS A 154 31.28 -6.59 31.34
CA HIS A 154 31.79 -7.19 30.10
C HIS A 154 31.21 -6.44 28.90
N LEU A 155 32.07 -6.08 27.94
CA LEU A 155 31.73 -5.36 26.71
C LEU A 155 30.53 -5.97 25.95
N ASP A 156 30.38 -7.30 26.01
CA ASP A 156 29.26 -8.03 25.39
C ASP A 156 27.88 -7.64 25.97
N ASP A 157 27.81 -7.34 27.27
CA ASP A 157 26.54 -6.95 27.91
C ASP A 157 26.14 -5.51 27.56
N ILE A 158 27.12 -4.62 27.35
CA ILE A 158 26.90 -3.24 26.91
C ILE A 158 26.42 -3.24 25.45
N ILE A 159 27.03 -4.06 24.60
CA ILE A 159 26.62 -4.24 23.20
C ILE A 159 25.19 -4.81 23.14
N LYS A 160 24.87 -5.80 23.97
CA LYS A 160 23.52 -6.39 24.02
C LYS A 160 22.45 -5.41 24.53
N ASN A 161 22.80 -4.56 25.48
CA ASN A 161 21.88 -3.56 26.05
C ASN A 161 21.64 -2.37 25.10
N HIS A 162 22.64 -1.95 24.31
CA HIS A 162 22.50 -0.79 23.42
C HIS A 162 22.14 -1.13 21.97
N ALA A 163 22.60 -2.26 21.43
CA ALA A 163 22.36 -2.64 20.03
C ALA A 163 21.21 -3.68 19.87
N GLY A 164 20.66 -4.19 20.98
CA GLY A 164 19.70 -5.29 20.97
C GLY A 164 20.35 -6.63 20.57
N GLU A 165 19.61 -7.73 20.75
CA GLU A 165 20.06 -9.05 20.31
C GLU A 165 20.12 -9.07 18.78
N VAL A 166 21.33 -8.93 18.23
CA VAL A 166 21.60 -9.00 16.79
C VAL A 166 20.96 -10.28 16.27
N PRO A 167 19.96 -10.22 15.36
CA PRO A 167 19.42 -11.43 14.77
C PRO A 167 20.58 -12.14 14.09
N THR A 168 20.85 -13.37 14.51
CA THR A 168 21.90 -14.21 13.91
C THR A 168 21.70 -14.13 12.39
N PRO A 169 22.61 -13.50 11.62
CA PRO A 169 22.41 -13.38 10.19
C PRO A 169 22.27 -14.80 9.66
N PRO A 170 21.30 -15.07 8.77
CA PRO A 170 21.23 -16.38 8.15
C PRO A 170 22.59 -16.62 7.53
N ILE A 171 23.29 -17.65 8.02
CA ILE A 171 24.54 -18.09 7.44
C ILE A 171 24.24 -18.28 5.97
N GLN A 172 24.76 -17.38 5.13
CA GLN A 172 24.73 -17.48 3.68
C GLN A 172 25.63 -18.65 3.32
N ASN A 173 25.16 -19.87 3.57
CA ASN A 173 25.56 -20.98 2.75
C ASN A 173 24.89 -20.70 1.41
N PRO A 174 25.65 -20.46 0.32
CA PRO A 174 25.03 -20.36 -0.99
C PRO A 174 24.18 -21.63 -1.20
N PRO A 175 22.97 -21.53 -1.74
CA PRO A 175 22.18 -22.71 -2.06
C PRO A 175 22.92 -23.47 -3.17
N SER A 176 23.77 -24.41 -2.78
CA SER A 176 24.20 -25.49 -3.66
C SER A 176 22.96 -26.34 -3.91
N PHE A 177 22.29 -26.04 -5.03
CA PHE A 177 21.29 -26.93 -5.60
C PHE A 177 21.94 -28.30 -5.80
N GLY A 178 21.60 -29.29 -4.97
CA GLY A 178 21.88 -30.68 -5.32
C GLY A 178 22.18 -31.67 -4.20
N GLU A 179 22.35 -31.27 -2.94
CA GLU A 179 22.75 -32.23 -1.90
C GLU A 179 21.75 -32.33 -0.75
N LYS A 180 21.37 -33.58 -0.44
CA LYS A 180 20.41 -33.92 0.62
C LYS A 180 20.91 -33.33 1.95
N PRO A 181 20.04 -32.71 2.76
CA PRO A 181 20.45 -32.06 3.99
C PRO A 181 21.11 -33.06 4.94
N ASP A 182 22.35 -32.78 5.32
CA ASP A 182 23.13 -33.59 6.26
C ASP A 182 22.38 -33.74 7.59
N VAL A 183 21.83 -34.94 7.81
CA VAL A 183 21.05 -35.30 8.99
C VAL A 183 21.88 -35.13 10.27
N ALA A 184 23.21 -35.27 10.18
CA ALA A 184 24.11 -35.09 11.32
C ALA A 184 24.12 -33.63 11.80
N SER A 185 24.18 -32.66 10.88
CA SER A 185 24.09 -31.23 11.21
C SER A 185 22.79 -30.87 11.93
N ARG A 186 21.67 -31.46 11.51
CA ARG A 186 20.35 -31.21 12.11
C ARG A 186 20.19 -31.90 13.48
N ILE A 187 20.78 -33.08 13.65
CA ILE A 187 20.85 -33.75 14.96
C ILE A 187 21.73 -32.95 15.93
N LEU A 188 22.84 -32.37 15.46
CA LEU A 188 23.69 -31.51 16.29
C LEU A 188 22.97 -30.22 16.71
N GLN A 189 22.21 -29.61 15.80
CA GLN A 189 21.38 -28.45 16.11
C GLN A 189 20.29 -28.80 17.13
N LEU A 190 19.60 -29.93 16.95
CA LEU A 190 18.61 -30.41 17.91
C LEU A 190 19.23 -30.72 19.28
N LYS A 191 20.40 -31.35 19.34
CA LYS A 191 21.12 -31.61 20.60
C LYS A 191 21.49 -30.31 21.32
N LYS A 192 21.92 -29.29 20.57
CA LYS A 192 22.23 -27.97 21.11
C LYS A 192 20.97 -27.31 21.71
N ASP A 193 19.85 -27.39 20.99
CA ASP A 193 18.58 -26.80 21.42
C ASP A 193 18.01 -27.53 22.64
N VAL A 194 18.11 -28.87 22.69
CA VAL A 194 17.69 -29.67 23.85
C VAL A 194 18.55 -29.38 25.09
N LEU A 195 19.87 -29.19 24.93
CA LEU A 195 20.73 -28.82 26.05
C LEU A 195 20.46 -27.38 26.54
N SER A 196 20.24 -26.44 25.62
CA SER A 196 19.87 -25.07 25.94
C SER A 196 18.55 -24.99 26.71
N THR A 197 17.52 -25.67 26.21
CA THR A 197 16.20 -25.72 26.87
C THR A 197 16.25 -26.43 28.22
N LYS A 198 17.01 -27.53 28.35
CA LYS A 198 17.23 -28.18 29.65
C LYS A 198 17.92 -27.24 30.64
N HIS A 199 18.89 -26.45 30.20
CA HIS A 199 19.52 -25.44 31.06
C HIS A 199 18.55 -24.34 31.47
N ALA A 200 17.69 -23.86 30.56
CA ALA A 200 16.65 -22.88 30.88
C ALA A 200 15.64 -23.44 31.89
N ILE A 201 15.17 -24.67 31.72
CA ILE A 201 14.26 -25.34 32.65
C ILE A 201 14.92 -25.52 34.01
N ASN A 202 16.17 -25.99 34.08
CA ASN A 202 16.88 -26.12 35.35
C ASN A 202 17.07 -24.78 36.07
N ARG A 203 17.26 -23.66 35.35
CA ARG A 203 17.31 -22.33 35.98
C ARG A 203 15.97 -21.93 36.56
N VAL A 204 14.87 -22.18 35.83
CA VAL A 204 13.50 -21.90 36.30
C VAL A 204 13.15 -22.78 37.50
N SER A 205 13.47 -24.08 37.44
CA SER A 205 13.24 -25.02 38.54
C SER A 205 14.12 -24.74 39.76
N ALA A 206 15.34 -24.24 39.58
CA ALA A 206 16.20 -23.82 40.70
C ALA A 206 15.76 -22.49 41.34
N SER A 207 14.99 -21.67 40.62
CA SER A 207 14.41 -20.41 41.15
C SER A 207 13.04 -20.59 41.82
N GLN A 208 12.53 -21.82 41.89
CA GLN A 208 11.25 -22.13 42.54
C GLN A 208 11.53 -22.73 43.93
N PRO A 209 11.46 -21.94 45.02
CA PRO A 209 11.69 -22.46 46.36
C PRO A 209 10.56 -23.42 46.78
N ASP A 210 10.97 -24.49 47.47
CA ASP A 210 10.12 -25.53 48.07
C ASP A 210 8.95 -24.95 48.88
N HIS A 211 7.79 -24.77 48.26
CA HIS A 211 6.50 -24.64 48.94
C HIS A 211 5.64 -25.87 48.65
N VAL A 212 6.10 -27.02 49.14
CA VAL A 212 5.28 -28.22 49.26
C VAL A 212 5.29 -28.66 50.72
N SER A 213 4.36 -28.10 51.50
CA SER A 213 3.76 -28.79 52.64
C SER A 213 2.47 -28.09 53.07
N ASN A 214 1.37 -28.83 52.97
CA ASN A 214 0.09 -28.62 53.66
C ASN A 214 -0.60 -27.25 53.51
N ARG A 215 -1.41 -27.11 52.46
CA ARG A 215 -2.73 -26.49 52.65
C ARG A 215 -3.75 -27.01 51.65
N SER A 216 -4.91 -27.35 52.22
CA SER A 216 -6.11 -27.90 51.65
C SER A 216 -6.48 -27.32 50.28
N THR A 217 -6.66 -28.23 49.33
CA THR A 217 -7.28 -28.06 48.03
C THR A 217 -8.74 -27.60 48.17
N THR A 218 -9.05 -26.39 47.69
CA THR A 218 -10.25 -26.03 46.87
C THR A 218 -10.53 -24.52 46.82
N GLY A 219 -9.89 -23.68 47.63
CA GLY A 219 -10.12 -22.22 47.62
C GLY A 219 -9.21 -21.39 46.70
N ASN A 220 -7.96 -21.80 46.50
CA ASN A 220 -6.97 -20.91 45.89
C ASN A 220 -7.04 -20.87 44.35
N ASN A 221 -7.61 -21.90 43.71
CA ASN A 221 -7.70 -21.93 42.24
C ASN A 221 -8.78 -20.98 41.71
N SER A 222 -9.88 -20.78 42.46
CA SER A 222 -10.88 -19.76 42.12
C SER A 222 -10.36 -18.36 42.37
N ASP A 223 -9.54 -18.16 43.40
CA ASP A 223 -8.93 -16.86 43.69
C ASP A 223 -7.90 -16.50 42.61
N VAL A 224 -7.06 -17.46 42.18
CA VAL A 224 -6.11 -17.25 41.08
C VAL A 224 -6.84 -17.06 39.75
N ALA A 225 -7.92 -17.80 39.48
CA ALA A 225 -8.74 -17.60 38.29
C ALA A 225 -9.43 -16.22 38.30
N GLY A 226 -9.97 -15.79 39.44
CA GLY A 226 -10.57 -14.47 39.60
C GLY A 226 -9.54 -13.33 39.47
N LEU A 227 -8.31 -13.53 39.96
CA LEU A 227 -7.22 -12.58 39.79
C LEU A 227 -6.74 -12.52 38.34
N GLN A 228 -6.72 -13.65 37.64
CA GLN A 228 -6.40 -13.72 36.21
C GLN A 228 -7.50 -13.08 35.35
N GLU A 229 -8.76 -13.24 35.72
CA GLU A 229 -9.89 -12.59 35.05
C GLU A 229 -9.91 -11.08 35.33
N ALA A 230 -9.62 -10.66 36.57
CA ALA A 230 -9.43 -9.25 36.92
C ALA A 230 -8.25 -8.63 36.16
N LEU A 231 -7.14 -9.37 36.00
CA LEU A 231 -5.98 -8.92 35.23
C LEU A 231 -6.33 -8.81 33.75
N ASN A 232 -7.08 -9.77 33.19
CA ASN A 232 -7.55 -9.71 31.81
C ASN A 232 -8.51 -8.55 31.58
N VAL A 233 -9.41 -8.27 32.53
CA VAL A 233 -10.32 -7.12 32.47
C VAL A 233 -9.55 -5.80 32.58
N LEU A 234 -8.56 -5.71 33.47
CA LEU A 234 -7.74 -4.52 33.62
C LEU A 234 -6.85 -4.32 32.38
N THR A 235 -6.33 -5.39 31.79
CA THR A 235 -5.55 -5.34 30.55
C THR A 235 -6.43 -4.92 29.38
N SER A 236 -7.63 -5.50 29.22
CA SER A 236 -8.60 -5.06 28.23
C SER A 236 -9.04 -3.61 28.43
N TRP A 237 -9.21 -3.17 29.69
CA TRP A 237 -9.51 -1.78 30.01
C TRP A 237 -8.34 -0.86 29.66
N MET A 238 -7.10 -1.22 30.00
CA MET A 238 -5.91 -0.47 29.60
C MET A 238 -5.71 -0.45 28.08
N GLU A 239 -5.94 -1.55 27.38
CA GLU A 239 -5.90 -1.61 25.92
C GLU A 239 -6.97 -0.71 25.30
N THR A 240 -8.18 -0.68 25.88
CA THR A 240 -9.24 0.23 25.45
C THR A 240 -8.87 1.68 25.74
N GLN A 241 -8.30 1.96 26.92
CA GLN A 241 -7.83 3.30 27.28
C GLN A 241 -6.66 3.74 26.39
N LEU A 242 -5.71 2.86 26.10
CA LEU A 242 -4.58 3.12 25.19
C LEU A 242 -5.05 3.27 23.74
N ALA A 243 -6.08 2.54 23.31
CA ALA A 243 -6.71 2.76 22.01
C ALA A 243 -7.40 4.14 21.96
N THR A 244 -8.08 4.56 23.02
CA THR A 244 -8.68 5.91 23.10
C THR A 244 -7.65 7.02 23.26
N ILE A 245 -6.52 6.77 23.94
CA ILE A 245 -5.41 7.74 24.05
C ILE A 245 -4.64 7.79 22.73
N GLY A 246 -4.46 6.68 22.02
CA GLY A 246 -3.88 6.67 20.67
C GLY A 246 -4.73 7.43 19.64
N ASP A 247 -6.06 7.41 19.79
CA ASP A 247 -6.98 8.25 19.00
C ASP A 247 -7.00 9.72 19.48
N ALA A 248 -6.93 9.97 20.80
CA ALA A 248 -6.95 11.32 21.36
C ALA A 248 -5.60 12.05 21.28
N GLU A 249 -4.47 11.35 21.20
CA GLU A 249 -3.12 11.93 21.05
C GLU A 249 -2.84 12.28 19.58
N ALA A 250 -3.51 11.63 18.63
CA ALA A 250 -3.61 12.09 17.24
C ALA A 250 -4.43 13.39 17.09
N ASP A 251 -5.37 13.66 17.99
CA ASP A 251 -6.13 14.93 18.04
C ASP A 251 -5.49 15.98 18.99
N ALA A 252 -4.70 15.58 19.99
CA ALA A 252 -4.12 16.49 20.99
C ALA A 252 -2.70 17.01 20.65
N GLN A 253 -1.96 16.39 19.72
CA GLN A 253 -0.67 16.92 19.27
C GLN A 253 -0.77 17.98 18.15
N HIS A 254 -1.98 18.33 17.68
CA HIS A 254 -2.15 19.36 16.65
C HIS A 254 -2.47 20.78 17.14
N TYR A 255 -2.42 21.03 18.45
CA TYR A 255 -2.44 22.40 19.00
C TYR A 255 -1.05 22.83 19.51
N GLN A 256 -0.04 22.70 18.65
CA GLN A 256 1.15 23.55 18.75
C GLN A 256 1.32 24.30 17.44
N SER A 257 1.03 25.59 17.52
CA SER A 257 1.54 26.69 16.71
C SER A 257 2.05 26.32 15.32
N ILE A 258 1.19 26.49 14.32
CA ILE A 258 1.61 26.74 12.94
C ILE A 258 2.42 28.05 12.95
N PRO A 259 3.74 28.06 12.66
CA PRO A 259 4.35 29.24 12.11
C PRO A 259 3.82 29.34 10.68
N ASN A 260 3.05 30.39 10.42
CA ASN A 260 2.84 30.90 9.07
C ASN A 260 4.22 31.05 8.41
N ASP A 261 4.54 30.17 7.47
CA ASP A 261 5.55 30.40 6.44
C ASP A 261 5.25 29.50 5.24
N HIS A 262 4.08 29.74 4.64
CA HIS A 262 3.90 29.53 3.21
C HIS A 262 4.34 30.79 2.48
N GLU A 263 5.64 31.08 2.49
CA GLU A 263 6.26 31.78 1.37
C GLU A 263 6.47 30.77 0.23
N GLN A 264 5.36 30.41 -0.40
CA GLN A 264 5.40 30.12 -1.83
C GLN A 264 5.33 31.49 -2.51
N SER A 265 6.45 31.88 -3.13
CA SER A 265 6.49 32.98 -4.09
C SER A 265 5.68 32.58 -5.33
N SER A 266 4.36 32.58 -5.19
CA SER A 266 3.50 33.15 -6.21
C SER A 266 3.08 34.49 -5.63
N THR A 267 3.32 35.57 -6.36
CA THR A 267 2.68 36.85 -6.07
C THR A 267 1.19 36.63 -6.27
N VAL A 268 0.50 36.12 -5.24
CA VAL A 268 -0.96 36.00 -5.23
C VAL A 268 -1.46 37.43 -5.31
N SER A 269 -1.89 37.82 -6.51
CA SER A 269 -2.41 39.15 -6.78
C SER A 269 -3.60 39.38 -5.85
N ILE A 270 -3.80 40.59 -5.36
CA ILE A 270 -4.95 40.91 -4.49
C ILE A 270 -6.28 40.57 -5.20
N GLU A 271 -6.26 40.61 -6.53
CA GLU A 271 -7.30 40.18 -7.45
C GLU A 271 -7.57 38.66 -7.41
N ASP A 272 -6.56 37.83 -7.17
CA ASP A 272 -6.73 36.38 -7.01
C ASP A 272 -7.38 36.03 -5.65
N ILE A 273 -7.13 36.85 -4.63
CA ILE A 273 -7.75 36.69 -3.32
C ILE A 273 -9.22 37.11 -3.38
N SER A 274 -9.53 38.24 -4.05
CA SER A 274 -10.92 38.69 -4.20
C SER A 274 -11.76 37.71 -5.01
N THR A 275 -11.23 37.21 -6.13
CA THR A 275 -11.92 36.21 -6.95
C THR A 275 -12.18 34.91 -6.20
N ARG A 276 -11.20 34.38 -5.44
CA ARG A 276 -11.41 33.20 -4.59
C ARG A 276 -12.41 33.44 -3.47
N TYR A 277 -12.45 34.65 -2.92
CA TYR A 277 -13.41 35.02 -1.89
C TYR A 277 -14.83 35.14 -2.46
N ASP A 278 -14.98 35.67 -3.68
CA ASP A 278 -16.24 35.70 -4.40
C ASP A 278 -16.71 34.27 -4.75
N ASP A 279 -15.82 33.40 -5.21
CA ASP A 279 -16.12 31.99 -5.45
C ASP A 279 -16.59 31.28 -4.18
N TYR A 280 -15.94 31.55 -3.05
CA TYR A 280 -16.37 31.06 -1.74
C TYR A 280 -17.77 31.55 -1.35
N ILE A 281 -18.07 32.84 -1.55
CA ILE A 281 -19.39 33.42 -1.27
C ILE A 281 -20.46 32.81 -2.20
N THR A 282 -20.16 32.63 -3.49
CA THR A 282 -21.11 32.01 -4.43
C THR A 282 -21.35 30.54 -4.10
N ALA A 283 -20.32 29.79 -3.70
CA ALA A 283 -20.47 28.41 -3.25
C ALA A 283 -21.32 28.33 -1.97
N ARG A 284 -21.05 29.22 -1.00
CA ARG A 284 -21.79 29.27 0.27
C ARG A 284 -23.25 29.68 0.08
N THR A 285 -23.55 30.63 -0.81
CA THR A 285 -24.92 31.03 -1.14
C THR A 285 -25.66 29.94 -1.91
N LYS A 286 -25.00 29.24 -2.84
CA LYS A 286 -25.57 28.04 -3.50
C LYS A 286 -25.92 26.96 -2.48
N LEU A 287 -25.02 26.67 -1.55
CA LEU A 287 -25.23 25.69 -0.49
C LEU A 287 -26.40 26.12 0.41
N LEU A 288 -26.44 27.37 0.85
CA LEU A 288 -27.57 27.92 1.61
C LEU A 288 -28.89 27.84 0.82
N HIS A 289 -28.88 28.08 -0.49
CA HIS A 289 -30.08 27.93 -1.32
C HIS A 289 -30.52 26.46 -1.45
N THR A 290 -29.58 25.51 -1.54
CA THR A 290 -29.90 24.06 -1.56
C THR A 290 -30.43 23.57 -0.21
N ILE A 291 -29.96 24.13 0.91
CA ILE A 291 -30.48 23.80 2.24
C ILE A 291 -31.82 24.50 2.50
N SER A 292 -31.98 25.74 2.02
CA SER A 292 -33.21 26.53 2.16
C SER A 292 -34.36 26.00 1.31
N LYS A 293 -34.07 25.31 0.21
CA LYS A 293 -35.07 24.62 -0.62
C LYS A 293 -34.77 23.12 -0.55
N PRO A 294 -35.26 22.38 0.46
CA PRO A 294 -35.23 20.93 0.39
C PRO A 294 -35.97 20.53 -0.89
N SER A 295 -35.22 20.03 -1.87
CA SER A 295 -35.79 19.38 -3.04
C SER A 295 -36.54 18.17 -2.51
N THR A 296 -37.85 18.29 -2.37
CA THR A 296 -38.75 17.17 -2.12
C THR A 296 -38.60 16.23 -3.31
N PRO A 297 -38.02 15.02 -3.14
CA PRO A 297 -38.14 14.02 -4.18
C PRO A 297 -39.62 13.69 -4.34
N ALA A 298 -40.08 13.72 -5.58
CA ALA A 298 -41.39 13.26 -5.98
C ALA A 298 -41.53 11.77 -5.68
N HIS A 299 -42.02 11.45 -4.48
CA HIS A 299 -42.69 10.18 -4.23
C HIS A 299 -44.19 10.45 -4.20
N GLU A 300 -44.89 9.86 -5.16
CA GLU A 300 -46.34 9.76 -5.19
C GLU A 300 -46.84 9.28 -3.81
N PRO A 301 -47.74 10.03 -3.14
CA PRO A 301 -48.42 9.49 -1.98
C PRO A 301 -49.42 8.45 -2.48
N THR A 302 -49.06 7.17 -2.29
CA THR A 302 -50.03 6.08 -2.27
C THR A 302 -51.14 6.47 -1.32
N SER A 303 -52.36 6.55 -1.85
CA SER A 303 -53.58 6.92 -1.16
C SER A 303 -53.79 6.07 0.09
N TRP A 304 -53.70 6.70 1.27
CA TRP A 304 -54.28 6.15 2.49
C TRP A 304 -55.76 6.48 2.45
N SER A 305 -56.57 5.51 2.05
CA SER A 305 -58.02 5.57 2.18
C SER A 305 -58.38 5.58 3.66
N THR A 306 -58.77 6.74 4.18
CA THR A 306 -59.55 6.85 5.42
C THR A 306 -60.99 6.45 5.09
N PRO A 307 -61.60 5.47 5.77
CA PRO A 307 -63.05 5.36 5.78
C PRO A 307 -63.61 6.50 6.63
N SER A 308 -64.23 7.45 5.95
CA SER A 308 -65.13 8.44 6.56
C SER A 308 -66.33 7.70 7.15
N ASN A 309 -66.41 7.62 8.47
CA ASN A 309 -67.68 7.50 9.18
C ASN A 309 -67.85 8.71 10.08
N ALA A 310 -68.89 9.48 9.78
CA ALA A 310 -69.42 10.53 10.62
C ALA A 310 -69.94 9.93 11.94
N GLY A 311 -69.73 10.64 13.05
CA GLY A 311 -70.29 10.27 14.33
C GLY A 311 -69.64 11.00 15.49
N ASP A 312 -70.21 12.16 15.80
CA ASP A 312 -70.39 12.77 17.12
C ASP A 312 -69.29 12.77 18.20
N ALA A 313 -69.18 13.95 18.82
CA ALA A 313 -68.79 14.21 20.21
C ALA A 313 -67.63 13.39 20.82
N THR A 314 -66.51 14.05 21.10
CA THR A 314 -66.12 14.48 22.47
C THR A 314 -64.70 15.03 22.48
N LYS A 315 -64.50 16.06 23.29
CA LYS A 315 -63.18 16.49 23.76
C LYS A 315 -62.61 15.32 24.57
N GLN A 316 -61.62 14.61 24.06
CA GLN A 316 -60.94 13.56 24.82
C GLN A 316 -59.43 13.55 24.52
N ASP A 317 -58.68 13.80 25.59
CA ASP A 317 -57.29 13.46 25.87
C ASP A 317 -56.16 14.00 24.98
N ASN A 318 -55.68 15.17 25.39
CA ASN A 318 -54.43 15.79 24.99
C ASN A 318 -53.18 15.15 25.63
N ASN A 319 -53.26 13.90 26.10
CA ASN A 319 -52.15 13.18 26.70
C ASN A 319 -51.76 11.98 25.83
N LYS A 320 -51.43 12.22 24.55
CA LYS A 320 -50.67 11.23 23.77
C LYS A 320 -49.32 11.08 24.46
N SER A 321 -49.10 9.92 25.07
CA SER A 321 -47.87 9.59 25.77
C SER A 321 -46.69 9.86 24.83
N ALA A 322 -45.61 10.48 25.33
CA ALA A 322 -44.42 10.77 24.51
C ALA A 322 -43.90 9.52 23.76
N ALA A 323 -44.18 8.33 24.29
CA ALA A 323 -43.91 7.05 23.65
C ALA A 323 -44.65 6.86 22.31
N GLU A 324 -45.91 7.26 22.18
CA GLU A 324 -46.67 7.14 20.92
C GLU A 324 -46.15 8.07 19.82
N ILE A 325 -45.49 9.18 20.20
CA ILE A 325 -44.87 10.13 19.27
C ILE A 325 -43.46 9.65 18.87
N LEU A 326 -42.71 9.04 19.80
CA LEU A 326 -41.33 8.63 19.59
C LEU A 326 -41.17 7.27 18.90
N LEU A 327 -42.08 6.32 19.13
CA LEU A 327 -42.00 4.97 18.54
C LEU A 327 -41.89 4.97 17.00
N PRO A 328 -42.67 5.78 16.25
CA PRO A 328 -42.54 5.87 14.80
C PRO A 328 -41.24 6.52 14.33
N LEU A 329 -40.56 7.32 15.17
CA LEU A 329 -39.30 7.99 14.85
C LEU A 329 -38.06 7.11 15.08
N LEU A 330 -38.17 6.05 15.89
CA LEU A 330 -37.04 5.16 16.20
C LEU A 330 -36.39 4.52 14.96
N PRO A 331 -37.12 4.07 13.92
CA PRO A 331 -36.50 3.55 12.70
C PRO A 331 -35.67 4.61 11.97
N ALA A 332 -36.13 5.86 11.95
CA ALA A 332 -35.40 6.97 11.33
C ALA A 332 -34.14 7.33 12.13
N LEU A 333 -34.24 7.38 13.46
CA LEU A 333 -33.09 7.66 14.35
C LEU A 333 -32.04 6.55 14.31
N THR A 334 -32.47 5.28 14.29
CA THR A 334 -31.55 4.15 14.14
C THR A 334 -30.91 4.13 12.76
N GLY A 335 -31.67 4.43 11.70
CA GLY A 335 -31.13 4.64 10.36
C GLY A 335 -30.06 5.73 10.32
N LEU A 336 -30.34 6.90 10.92
CA LEU A 336 -29.37 8.00 11.00
C LEU A 336 -28.10 7.58 11.76
N LYS A 337 -28.23 6.87 12.87
CA LYS A 337 -27.09 6.34 13.63
C LYS A 337 -26.26 5.36 12.82
N THR A 338 -26.88 4.46 12.06
CA THR A 338 -26.13 3.54 11.18
C THR A 338 -25.42 4.29 10.05
N GLN A 339 -26.03 5.35 9.51
CA GLN A 339 -25.40 6.20 8.50
C GLN A 339 -24.20 6.94 9.08
N GLU A 340 -24.34 7.53 10.26
CA GLU A 340 -23.23 8.18 10.98
C GLU A 340 -22.06 7.22 11.21
N GLN A 341 -22.33 6.01 11.70
CA GLN A 341 -21.31 4.98 11.88
C GLN A 341 -20.64 4.60 10.55
N SER A 342 -21.41 4.50 9.46
CA SER A 342 -20.86 4.21 8.14
C SER A 342 -19.93 5.33 7.64
N LEU A 343 -20.28 6.59 7.89
CA LEU A 343 -19.46 7.76 7.52
C LEU A 343 -18.19 7.85 8.37
N LEU A 344 -18.27 7.54 9.66
CA LEU A 344 -17.09 7.44 10.52
C LEU A 344 -16.15 6.31 10.06
N HIS A 345 -16.72 5.17 9.69
CA HIS A 345 -15.92 4.07 9.15
C HIS A 345 -15.25 4.45 7.82
N GLN A 346 -15.98 5.08 6.90
CA GLN A 346 -15.44 5.55 5.63
C GLN A 346 -14.34 6.60 5.82
N SER A 347 -14.55 7.59 6.69
CA SER A 347 -13.56 8.64 6.95
C SER A 347 -12.29 8.09 7.59
N SER A 348 -12.40 7.18 8.56
CA SER A 348 -11.24 6.52 9.16
C SER A 348 -10.48 5.65 8.14
N HIS A 349 -11.20 4.93 7.27
CA HIS A 349 -10.59 4.16 6.18
C HIS A 349 -9.84 5.06 5.18
N LEU A 350 -10.45 6.17 4.77
CA LEU A 350 -9.80 7.13 3.87
C LEU A 350 -8.55 7.75 4.50
N ARG A 351 -8.57 8.09 5.79
CA ARG A 351 -7.37 8.56 6.49
C ARG A 351 -6.25 7.53 6.49
N LYS A 352 -6.56 6.25 6.74
CA LYS A 352 -5.57 5.16 6.68
C LYS A 352 -4.99 5.01 5.28
N LEU A 353 -5.83 5.07 4.25
CA LEU A 353 -5.36 5.01 2.86
C LEU A 353 -4.48 6.21 2.50
N LEU A 354 -4.84 7.42 2.94
CA LEU A 354 -4.05 8.62 2.69
C LEU A 354 -2.67 8.50 3.36
N LEU A 355 -2.63 8.14 4.64
CA LEU A 355 -1.37 7.94 5.38
C LEU A 355 -0.50 6.84 4.74
N ALA A 356 -1.11 5.74 4.28
CA ALA A 356 -0.40 4.68 3.58
C ALA A 356 0.18 5.19 2.25
N SER A 357 -0.59 5.96 1.48
CA SER A 357 -0.12 6.55 0.22
C SER A 357 0.99 7.58 0.45
N GLU A 358 0.89 8.37 1.52
CA GLU A 358 1.90 9.36 1.88
C GLU A 358 3.20 8.69 2.34
N ALA A 359 3.11 7.64 3.16
CA ALA A 359 4.29 6.85 3.54
C ALA A 359 4.97 6.23 2.31
N GLN A 360 4.18 5.74 1.35
CA GLN A 360 4.70 5.21 0.08
C GLN A 360 5.39 6.30 -0.76
N THR A 361 4.79 7.49 -0.90
CA THR A 361 5.40 8.58 -1.67
C THR A 361 6.67 9.09 -0.99
N GLN A 362 6.69 9.22 0.34
CA GLN A 362 7.88 9.57 1.10
C GLN A 362 8.99 8.52 0.91
N GLN A 363 8.67 7.22 0.97
CA GLN A 363 9.63 6.15 0.72
C GLN A 363 10.18 6.21 -0.71
N LEU A 364 9.34 6.49 -1.71
CA LEU A 364 9.78 6.65 -3.09
C LEU A 364 10.69 7.87 -3.26
N ILE A 365 10.35 9.01 -2.66
CA ILE A 365 11.19 10.22 -2.70
C ILE A 365 12.53 9.96 -2.02
N MET A 366 12.54 9.30 -0.86
CA MET A 366 13.77 8.89 -0.19
C MET A 366 14.62 8.00 -1.08
N ARG A 367 14.02 6.98 -1.71
CA ARG A 367 14.70 6.09 -2.64
C ARG A 367 15.27 6.86 -3.84
N LEU A 368 14.49 7.75 -4.45
CA LEU A 368 14.96 8.61 -5.54
C LEU A 368 16.10 9.53 -5.10
N SER A 369 16.08 10.02 -3.86
CA SER A 369 17.19 10.82 -3.29
C SER A 369 18.45 9.99 -3.08
N GLU A 370 18.32 8.69 -2.75
CA GLU A 370 19.45 7.77 -2.60
C GLU A 370 20.03 7.27 -3.94
N GLU A 371 19.20 7.28 -4.99
CA GLU A 371 19.57 6.91 -6.36
C GLU A 371 20.12 8.11 -7.14
N SER A 372 19.68 9.33 -6.83
CA SER A 372 20.16 10.55 -7.49
C SER A 372 21.59 10.89 -7.10
N HIS A 373 22.39 11.26 -8.10
CA HIS A 373 23.74 11.83 -7.90
C HIS A 373 23.73 13.36 -7.74
N LEU A 374 22.60 13.99 -8.05
CA LEU A 374 22.43 15.45 -8.01
C LEU A 374 22.03 15.94 -6.63
N VAL A 375 21.26 15.13 -5.89
CA VAL A 375 20.66 15.52 -4.62
C VAL A 375 21.34 14.78 -3.46
N ARG A 376 21.45 15.42 -2.30
CA ARG A 376 22.03 14.80 -1.10
C ARG A 376 21.16 13.62 -0.63
N PRO A 377 21.76 12.51 -0.17
CA PRO A 377 21.00 11.37 0.33
C PRO A 377 20.17 11.78 1.55
N GLY A 378 18.88 11.40 1.57
CA GLY A 378 17.94 11.77 2.63
C GLY A 378 17.20 13.09 2.39
N ALA A 379 17.34 13.69 1.21
CA ALA A 379 16.54 14.85 0.80
C ALA A 379 15.07 14.46 0.56
N VAL A 380 14.25 14.60 1.59
CA VAL A 380 12.80 14.36 1.52
C VAL A 380 12.04 15.64 1.13
N ARG A 381 12.62 16.82 1.38
CA ARG A 381 11.96 18.11 1.16
C ARG A 381 12.21 18.59 -0.27
N GLY A 382 11.15 19.07 -0.94
CA GLY A 382 11.26 19.63 -2.29
C GLY A 382 12.23 20.82 -2.41
N LYS A 383 12.50 21.55 -1.31
CA LYS A 383 13.49 22.63 -1.28
C LYS A 383 14.91 22.13 -1.60
N ASP A 384 15.29 20.97 -1.05
CA ASP A 384 16.63 20.39 -1.25
C ASP A 384 16.82 19.95 -2.72
N TRP A 385 15.74 19.47 -3.35
CA TRP A 385 15.73 19.13 -4.77
C TRP A 385 15.83 20.37 -5.66
N ALA A 386 15.17 21.47 -5.29
CA ALA A 386 15.25 22.73 -6.02
C ALA A 386 16.65 23.36 -5.91
N GLU A 387 17.26 23.34 -4.72
CA GLU A 387 18.63 23.82 -4.52
C GLU A 387 19.64 22.99 -5.31
N ALA A 388 19.52 21.66 -5.26
CA ALA A 388 20.37 20.76 -6.03
C ALA A 388 20.23 20.96 -7.54
N ALA A 389 19.00 21.19 -8.04
CA ALA A 389 18.77 21.51 -9.44
C ALA A 389 19.43 22.84 -9.83
N ALA A 390 19.27 23.89 -9.03
CA ALA A 390 19.90 25.18 -9.28
C ALA A 390 21.44 25.09 -9.28
N GLN A 391 22.02 24.29 -8.38
CA GLN A 391 23.46 24.06 -8.36
C GLN A 391 23.93 23.32 -9.62
N ALA A 392 23.21 22.27 -10.03
CA ALA A 392 23.53 21.52 -11.24
C ALA A 392 23.43 22.39 -12.50
N ASP A 393 22.44 23.28 -12.58
CA ASP A 393 22.30 24.24 -13.68
C ASP A 393 23.48 25.23 -13.70
N SER A 394 23.92 25.71 -12.54
CA SER A 394 25.11 26.56 -12.43
C SER A 394 26.40 25.84 -12.84
N ASP A 395 26.57 24.61 -12.36
CA ASP A 395 27.74 23.77 -12.66
C ASP A 395 27.81 23.46 -14.16
N THR A 396 26.69 23.07 -14.78
CA THR A 396 26.61 22.82 -16.22
C THR A 396 26.84 24.08 -17.05
N ALA A 397 26.30 25.22 -16.63
CA ALA A 397 26.56 26.50 -17.30
C ALA A 397 28.06 26.86 -17.27
N SER A 398 28.72 26.71 -16.12
CA SER A 398 30.16 26.98 -15.99
C SER A 398 31.01 26.01 -16.83
N TYR A 399 30.64 24.72 -16.87
CA TYR A 399 31.32 23.71 -17.67
C TYR A 399 31.19 23.99 -19.17
N VAL A 400 29.99 24.35 -19.64
CA VAL A 400 29.74 24.72 -21.04
C VAL A 400 30.52 25.97 -21.40
N GLN A 401 30.49 27.01 -20.55
CA GLN A 401 31.24 28.24 -20.80
C GLN A 401 32.75 27.98 -20.88
N GLY A 402 33.30 27.14 -20.00
CA GLY A 402 34.69 26.72 -20.06
C GLY A 402 35.04 25.98 -21.36
N ARG A 403 34.18 25.05 -21.80
CA ARG A 403 34.32 24.31 -23.07
C ARG A 403 34.25 25.22 -24.29
N VAL A 404 33.35 26.19 -24.29
CA VAL A 404 33.20 27.18 -25.37
C VAL A 404 34.47 28.05 -25.43
N GLY A 405 34.95 28.57 -24.30
CA GLY A 405 36.19 29.37 -24.26
C GLY A 405 37.45 28.57 -24.65
N GLU A 406 37.53 27.28 -24.34
CA GLU A 406 38.56 26.39 -24.89
C GLU A 406 38.45 26.21 -26.40
N GLY A 407 37.22 26.08 -26.91
CA GLY A 407 36.93 25.98 -28.34
C GLY A 407 37.35 27.25 -29.09
N GLU A 408 37.01 28.42 -28.57
CA GLU A 408 37.39 29.72 -29.12
C GLU A 408 38.90 29.89 -29.17
N ARG A 409 39.62 29.58 -28.09
CA ARG A 409 41.09 29.64 -28.07
C ARG A 409 41.71 28.71 -29.11
N ARG A 410 41.23 27.47 -29.23
CA ARG A 410 41.69 26.54 -30.26
C ARG A 410 41.37 27.01 -31.68
N ALA A 411 40.24 27.68 -31.87
CA ALA A 411 39.87 28.26 -33.17
C ALA A 411 40.83 29.39 -33.55
N ILE A 412 41.16 30.28 -32.60
CA ILE A 412 42.14 31.36 -32.79
C ILE A 412 43.54 30.78 -33.08
N GLU A 413 43.99 29.79 -32.31
CA GLU A 413 45.27 29.11 -32.54
C GLU A 413 45.33 28.45 -33.93
N ALA A 414 44.23 27.84 -34.37
CA ALA A 414 44.12 27.25 -35.70
C ALA A 414 44.15 28.31 -36.80
N GLU A 415 43.47 29.46 -36.60
CA GLU A 415 43.49 30.60 -37.52
C GLU A 415 44.92 31.16 -37.65
N GLU A 416 45.63 31.36 -36.54
CA GLU A 416 47.02 31.83 -36.55
C GLU A 416 47.94 30.82 -37.27
N MET A 417 47.75 29.52 -37.05
CA MET A 417 48.49 28.48 -37.78
C MET A 417 48.20 28.51 -39.28
N LEU A 418 46.95 28.75 -39.70
CA LEU A 418 46.58 28.90 -41.10
C LEU A 418 47.23 30.13 -41.74
N GLU A 419 47.30 31.26 -41.03
CA GLU A 419 48.01 32.45 -41.50
C GLU A 419 49.51 32.18 -41.69
N ARG A 420 50.16 31.48 -40.77
CA ARG A 420 51.58 31.08 -40.93
C ARG A 420 51.79 30.17 -42.13
N VAL A 421 50.90 29.20 -42.37
CA VAL A 421 50.98 28.31 -43.55
C VAL A 421 50.74 29.10 -44.83
N ARG A 422 49.82 30.08 -44.83
CA ARG A 422 49.59 30.97 -45.98
C ARG A 422 50.80 31.87 -46.28
N GLY A 423 51.56 32.29 -45.26
CA GLY A 423 52.78 33.09 -45.41
C GLY A 423 54.04 32.31 -45.83
N MET A 424 54.08 30.99 -45.66
CA MET A 424 55.20 30.14 -46.09
C MET A 424 55.61 30.25 -47.57
N PRO A 425 54.69 30.27 -48.57
CA PRO A 425 55.08 30.36 -49.98
C PRO A 425 55.86 31.65 -50.33
N GLU A 426 55.63 32.77 -49.63
CA GLU A 426 56.41 34.00 -49.85
C GLU A 426 57.85 33.88 -49.34
N LEU A 427 58.05 33.20 -48.20
CA LEU A 427 59.39 32.91 -47.67
C LEU A 427 60.14 31.90 -48.54
N VAL A 428 59.46 30.87 -49.05
CA VAL A 428 60.05 29.92 -50.01
C VAL A 428 60.42 30.63 -51.31
N GLY A 429 59.56 31.55 -51.80
CA GLY A 429 59.86 32.41 -52.94
C GLY A 429 61.12 33.26 -52.74
N GLN A 430 61.26 33.95 -51.61
CA GLN A 430 62.45 34.75 -51.28
C GLN A 430 63.72 33.90 -51.15
N VAL A 431 63.64 32.70 -50.56
CA VAL A 431 64.81 31.81 -50.42
C VAL A 431 65.26 31.27 -51.78
N VAL A 432 64.32 30.94 -52.67
CA VAL A 432 64.64 30.54 -54.05
C VAL A 432 65.27 31.70 -54.83
N GLU A 433 64.80 32.94 -54.63
CA GLU A 433 65.37 34.12 -55.28
C GLU A 433 66.78 34.45 -54.78
N VAL A 434 67.03 34.30 -53.47
CA VAL A 434 68.37 34.50 -52.86
C VAL A 434 69.35 33.39 -53.25
N MET A 435 68.91 32.13 -53.35
CA MET A 435 69.76 31.05 -53.88
C MET A 435 70.03 31.21 -55.37
N GLY A 436 69.06 31.69 -56.16
CA GLY A 436 69.27 32.02 -57.57
C GLY A 436 70.35 33.09 -57.78
N ARG A 437 70.38 34.15 -56.97
CA ARG A 437 71.40 35.21 -57.09
C ARG A 437 72.81 34.78 -56.65
N LYS A 438 72.96 33.76 -55.79
CA LYS A 438 74.27 33.23 -55.36
C LYS A 438 74.95 32.30 -56.37
N THR A 439 74.26 31.90 -57.44
CA THR A 439 74.83 31.04 -58.49
C THR A 439 75.27 31.80 -59.75
N LEU A 440 75.17 33.13 -59.73
CA LEU A 440 75.47 34.03 -60.86
C LEU A 440 76.61 35.03 -60.59
N ASN A 441 77.32 34.88 -59.46
CA ASN A 441 78.64 35.48 -59.22
C ASN A 441 79.64 34.34 -58.99
#